data_AF-A0A960DU81-F1
#
_entry.id   AF-A0A960DU81-F1
#
_cell.length_a   1.000
_cell.length_b   1.000
_cell.length_c   1.000
_cell.angle_alpha   90.00
_cell.angle_beta   90.00
_cell.angle_gamma   90.00
#
_symmetry.space_group_name_H-M   'P 1'
#
loop_
_entity.id
_entity.type
_entity.pdbx_description
1 polymer ?
#
loop_
_entity_poly.entity_id
_entity_poly.type
_entity_poly.pdbx_seq_one_letter_code
_entity_poly.pdbx_strand_id
1 'polypeptide(L)'
;MRGPGRRHWAPVFIPVAVAAVFALLGQPLRAGVVAAFALVAALLILAGVPLATWVERGVGWLARGLTAVSGAVVFVVIIGPAWTWGRIVRRDPFERKRHDRGWAVHPDVAPAPRSLGSHTPLSVGRRSLPSRLTWSAGCLVLLLVANYAVGWGFDRVTDHPARPTVSIDDLTATTTGSDGTASTTTTFPVPPRSASRYDPRADLPAMAAYPWRYDYFADIQRTPSIYWPYTQYRPVPFRSPYVNIDGWTRRSYRTGGSASGRPVVWMFGGSTTWGEGQRDEYTIASWLARLAEEAGTPIEISNYGERGWTHFQEMILYEQQLALVGAPDLSVFYDGINEVNTQSLVPEAVPSHYGVPQDAAAADGKTFATQFQTVPSTDSLLEDLWYRYSEHSLIHKISNFLSEPAGASPADDPPDVVGETFDTTVQDGTDAGRVYERGKQMTLDLSERYGVPTLLYWQPTRVLDPASEAAREEVTAPTIDIADLLLDRQDVFIDGGHTNEEGARIVAERIWQDLAPQIEAWYEANP
;
A
#
# COMPACT_ATOMS: atom_id res chain seq x y z
N MET A 1 49.67 -12.14 -44.08
CA MET A 1 49.53 -12.98 -42.87
C MET A 1 49.06 -12.08 -41.73
N ARG A 2 47.77 -12.12 -41.36
CA ARG A 2 47.28 -11.46 -40.14
C ARG A 2 47.62 -12.40 -38.98
N GLY A 3 48.41 -11.94 -38.01
CA GLY A 3 48.80 -12.74 -36.84
C GLY A 3 47.57 -13.29 -36.10
N PRO A 4 47.72 -14.39 -35.34
CA PRO A 4 46.60 -15.00 -34.62
C PRO A 4 45.93 -13.94 -33.73
N GLY A 5 44.65 -13.67 -33.99
CA GLY A 5 43.89 -12.64 -33.31
C GLY A 5 43.88 -12.88 -31.80
N ARG A 6 44.45 -11.93 -31.03
CA ARG A 6 44.38 -11.96 -29.58
C ARG A 6 42.91 -11.97 -29.15
N ARG A 7 42.49 -13.04 -28.47
CA ARG A 7 41.14 -13.15 -27.89
C ARG A 7 41.05 -12.15 -26.73
N HIS A 8 40.14 -11.19 -26.84
CA HIS A 8 39.90 -10.18 -25.81
C HIS A 8 38.93 -10.72 -24.76
N TRP A 9 39.44 -11.03 -23.58
CA TRP A 9 38.70 -11.67 -22.48
C TRP A 9 38.06 -10.69 -21.49
N ALA A 10 38.15 -9.38 -21.73
CA ALA A 10 37.52 -8.35 -20.90
C ALA A 10 36.00 -8.59 -20.64
N PRO A 11 35.20 -9.07 -21.62
CA PRO A 11 33.79 -9.40 -21.41
C PRO A 11 33.54 -10.58 -20.44
N VAL A 12 34.59 -11.30 -20.04
CA VAL A 12 34.54 -12.41 -19.07
C VAL A 12 35.09 -11.97 -17.73
N PHE A 13 36.21 -11.25 -17.70
CA PHE A 13 36.85 -10.83 -16.45
C PHE A 13 36.02 -9.81 -15.66
N ILE A 14 35.33 -8.89 -16.33
CA ILE A 14 34.50 -7.88 -15.64
C ILE A 14 33.30 -8.54 -14.93
N PRO A 15 32.49 -9.38 -15.58
CA PRO A 15 31.42 -10.10 -14.87
C PRO A 15 31.93 -11.02 -13.76
N VAL A 16 33.08 -11.71 -13.93
CA VAL A 16 33.66 -12.55 -12.86
C VAL A 16 34.02 -11.71 -11.63
N ALA A 17 34.62 -10.53 -11.82
CA ALA A 17 34.94 -9.63 -10.70
C ALA A 17 33.66 -9.12 -10.01
N VAL A 18 32.63 -8.77 -10.77
CA VAL A 18 31.33 -8.33 -10.22
C VAL A 18 30.62 -9.46 -9.48
N ALA A 19 30.65 -10.70 -10.00
CA ALA A 19 30.12 -11.88 -9.33
C ALA A 19 30.83 -12.15 -7.99
N ALA A 20 32.15 -11.97 -7.95
CA ALA A 20 32.94 -12.10 -6.71
C ALA A 20 32.56 -11.05 -5.66
N VAL A 21 32.32 -9.79 -6.08
CA VAL A 21 31.81 -8.74 -5.18
C VAL A 21 30.44 -9.10 -4.64
N PHE A 22 29.51 -9.58 -5.47
CA PHE A 22 28.19 -10.01 -4.99
C PHE A 22 28.26 -11.21 -4.03
N ALA A 23 29.18 -12.15 -4.27
CA ALA A 23 29.39 -13.26 -3.35
C ALA A 23 29.93 -12.79 -1.99
N LEU A 24 30.87 -11.84 -1.99
CA LEU A 24 31.42 -11.24 -0.76
C LEU A 24 30.38 -10.42 0.02
N LEU A 25 29.38 -9.87 -0.65
CA LEU A 25 28.25 -9.15 -0.06
C LEU A 25 27.09 -10.08 0.37
N GLY A 26 27.27 -11.40 0.35
CA GLY A 26 26.26 -12.35 0.81
C GLY A 26 25.08 -12.57 -0.15
N GLN A 27 25.26 -12.28 -1.45
CA GLN A 27 24.21 -12.35 -2.47
C GLN A 27 24.46 -13.51 -3.46
N PRO A 28 24.29 -14.80 -3.07
CA PRO A 28 24.74 -15.96 -3.85
C PRO A 28 23.98 -16.16 -5.16
N LEU A 29 22.69 -15.81 -5.20
CA LEU A 29 21.84 -15.92 -6.39
C LEU A 29 22.28 -14.92 -7.48
N ARG A 30 22.56 -13.68 -7.10
CA ARG A 30 23.06 -12.62 -8.01
C ARG A 30 24.47 -12.95 -8.50
N ALA A 31 25.34 -13.46 -7.61
CA ALA A 31 26.66 -13.94 -8.00
C ALA A 31 26.57 -15.09 -9.02
N GLY A 32 25.65 -16.04 -8.83
CA GLY A 32 25.40 -17.16 -9.75
C GLY A 32 24.96 -16.71 -11.14
N VAL A 33 24.03 -15.77 -11.24
CA VAL A 33 23.55 -15.24 -12.54
C VAL A 33 24.67 -14.51 -13.28
N VAL A 34 25.43 -13.64 -12.60
CA VAL A 34 26.53 -12.91 -13.23
C VAL A 34 27.66 -13.85 -13.66
N ALA A 35 27.95 -14.89 -12.88
CA ALA A 35 28.90 -15.94 -13.24
C ALA A 35 28.43 -16.75 -14.46
N ALA A 36 27.13 -17.03 -14.59
CA ALA A 36 26.57 -17.71 -15.76
C ALA A 36 26.73 -16.85 -17.04
N PHE A 37 26.52 -15.54 -16.97
CA PHE A 37 26.80 -14.64 -18.10
C PHE A 37 28.28 -14.62 -18.47
N ALA A 38 29.18 -14.64 -17.48
CA ALA A 38 30.61 -14.73 -17.73
C ALA A 38 30.99 -16.04 -18.45
N LEU A 39 30.36 -17.16 -18.04
CA LEU A 39 30.56 -18.47 -18.64
C LEU A 39 30.05 -18.49 -20.09
N VAL A 40 28.88 -17.94 -20.36
CA VAL A 40 28.34 -17.83 -21.72
C VAL A 40 29.24 -16.96 -22.60
N ALA A 41 29.70 -15.81 -22.10
CA ALA A 41 30.65 -14.95 -22.81
C ALA A 41 31.98 -15.69 -23.11
N ALA A 42 32.48 -16.49 -22.18
CA ALA A 42 33.67 -17.31 -22.36
C ALA A 42 33.47 -18.38 -23.45
N LEU A 43 32.33 -19.09 -23.43
CA LEU A 43 31.97 -20.09 -24.43
C LEU A 43 31.84 -19.48 -25.83
N LEU A 44 31.24 -18.28 -25.94
CA LEU A 44 31.13 -17.56 -27.22
C LEU A 44 32.49 -17.10 -27.77
N ILE A 45 33.39 -16.63 -26.91
CA ILE A 45 34.77 -16.28 -27.30
C ILE A 45 35.54 -17.53 -27.75
N LEU A 46 35.37 -18.66 -27.06
CA LEU A 46 35.98 -19.95 -27.43
C LEU A 46 35.42 -20.48 -28.76
N ALA A 47 34.14 -20.26 -29.03
CA ALA A 47 33.47 -20.57 -30.30
C ALA A 47 33.84 -19.60 -31.44
N GLY A 48 34.72 -18.62 -31.21
CA GLY A 48 35.23 -17.71 -32.22
C GLY A 48 34.33 -16.50 -32.51
N VAL A 49 33.32 -16.26 -31.68
CA VAL A 49 32.46 -15.07 -31.81
C VAL A 49 33.24 -13.83 -31.36
N PRO A 50 33.36 -12.78 -32.18
CA PRO A 50 34.12 -11.58 -31.84
C PRO A 50 33.31 -10.65 -30.93
N LEU A 51 32.97 -11.14 -29.74
CA LEU A 51 32.06 -10.49 -28.77
C LEU A 51 32.52 -9.08 -28.40
N ALA A 52 33.84 -8.89 -28.23
CA ALA A 52 34.42 -7.57 -27.94
C ALA A 52 34.08 -6.53 -29.02
N THR A 53 34.09 -6.92 -30.30
CA THR A 53 33.77 -6.02 -31.42
C THR A 53 32.28 -5.68 -31.48
N TRP A 54 31.41 -6.61 -31.06
CA TRP A 54 29.98 -6.35 -30.94
C TRP A 54 29.66 -5.41 -29.78
N VAL A 55 30.31 -5.62 -28.63
CA VAL A 55 30.17 -4.75 -27.46
C VAL A 55 30.70 -3.34 -27.77
N GLU A 56 31.88 -3.21 -28.39
CA GLU A 56 32.42 -1.91 -28.82
C GLU A 56 31.49 -1.18 -29.80
N ARG A 57 30.89 -1.91 -30.75
CA ARG A 57 29.92 -1.32 -31.69
C ARG A 57 28.64 -0.89 -30.99
N GLY A 58 28.15 -1.66 -30.03
CA GLY A 58 26.98 -1.34 -29.21
C GLY A 58 27.20 -0.09 -28.35
N VAL A 59 28.33 -0.04 -27.64
CA VAL A 59 28.73 1.13 -26.84
C VAL A 59 28.91 2.37 -27.72
N GLY A 60 29.52 2.22 -28.90
CA GLY A 60 29.65 3.31 -29.87
C GLY A 60 28.31 3.79 -30.44
N TRP A 61 27.29 2.94 -30.53
CA TRP A 61 25.93 3.33 -30.90
C TRP A 61 25.23 4.09 -29.77
N LEU A 62 25.34 3.60 -28.54
CA LEU A 62 24.82 4.26 -27.34
C LEU A 62 25.43 5.65 -27.12
N ALA A 63 26.76 5.77 -27.21
CA ALA A 63 27.44 7.05 -27.06
C ALA A 63 27.03 8.06 -28.15
N ARG A 64 26.84 7.62 -29.40
CA ARG A 64 26.33 8.47 -30.48
C ARG A 64 24.87 8.87 -30.29
N GLY A 65 24.03 7.97 -29.77
CA GLY A 65 22.66 8.26 -29.40
C GLY A 65 22.60 9.31 -28.29
N LEU A 66 23.38 9.13 -27.22
CA LEU A 66 23.45 10.08 -26.11
C LEU A 66 23.94 11.45 -26.60
N THR A 67 24.99 11.49 -27.43
CA THR A 67 25.51 12.74 -28.00
C THR A 67 24.47 13.46 -28.88
N ALA A 68 23.68 12.71 -29.65
CA ALA A 68 22.61 13.27 -30.46
C ALA A 68 21.47 13.85 -29.60
N VAL A 69 21.09 13.16 -28.52
CA VAL A 69 20.07 13.63 -27.57
C VAL A 69 20.57 14.88 -26.84
N SER A 70 21.80 14.86 -26.31
CA SER A 70 22.41 16.04 -25.66
C SER A 70 22.51 17.23 -26.62
N GLY A 71 22.88 17.00 -27.87
CA GLY A 71 22.93 18.04 -28.91
C GLY A 71 21.55 18.60 -29.25
N ALA A 72 20.51 17.76 -29.30
CA ALA A 72 19.13 18.20 -29.52
C ALA A 72 18.61 19.06 -28.35
N VAL A 73 18.93 18.70 -27.11
CA VAL A 73 18.58 19.49 -25.91
C VAL A 73 19.25 20.86 -25.95
N VAL A 74 20.55 20.94 -26.25
CA VAL A 74 21.25 22.23 -26.41
C VAL A 74 20.62 23.07 -27.52
N PHE A 75 20.21 22.44 -28.63
CA PHE A 75 19.55 23.16 -29.71
C PHE A 75 18.18 23.70 -29.28
N VAL A 76 17.34 22.90 -28.61
CA VAL A 76 15.98 23.30 -28.21
C VAL A 76 16.00 24.33 -27.07
N VAL A 77 16.92 24.19 -26.11
CA VAL A 77 16.93 25.02 -24.90
C VAL A 77 17.73 26.31 -25.10
N ILE A 78 18.82 26.27 -25.88
CA ILE A 78 19.75 27.40 -25.96
C ILE A 78 19.70 28.05 -27.34
N ILE A 79 19.89 27.26 -28.40
CA ILE A 79 20.06 27.82 -29.75
C ILE A 79 18.73 28.26 -30.36
N GLY A 80 17.68 27.46 -30.19
CA GLY A 80 16.33 27.69 -30.72
C GLY A 80 15.70 28.98 -30.18
N PRO A 81 15.69 29.21 -28.86
CA PRO A 81 15.17 30.45 -28.29
C PRO A 81 15.99 31.67 -28.70
N ALA A 82 17.33 31.58 -28.70
CA ALA A 82 18.20 32.67 -29.12
C ALA A 82 18.04 33.03 -30.61
N TRP A 83 17.90 32.03 -31.47
CA TRP A 83 17.63 32.20 -32.90
C TRP A 83 16.25 32.80 -33.16
N THR A 84 15.23 32.32 -32.45
CA THR A 84 13.84 32.81 -32.57
C THR A 84 13.74 34.26 -32.08
N TRP A 85 14.43 34.59 -30.98
CA TRP A 85 14.53 35.95 -30.48
C TRP A 85 15.24 36.89 -31.47
N GLY A 86 16.35 36.46 -32.08
CA GLY A 86 17.05 37.23 -33.13
C GLY A 86 16.18 37.50 -34.36
N ARG A 87 15.34 36.54 -34.75
CA ARG A 87 14.33 36.68 -35.82
C ARG A 87 13.24 37.69 -35.47
N ILE A 88 12.74 37.67 -34.23
CA ILE A 88 11.69 38.59 -33.76
C ILE A 88 12.22 40.03 -33.67
N VAL A 89 13.47 40.21 -33.23
CA VAL A 89 14.08 41.54 -33.00
C VAL A 89 14.75 42.11 -34.27
N ARG A 90 14.70 41.40 -35.42
CA ARG A 90 15.39 41.76 -36.68
C ARG A 90 16.88 42.09 -36.46
N ARG A 91 17.54 41.41 -35.52
CA ARG A 91 18.98 41.44 -35.34
C ARG A 91 19.47 40.01 -35.30
N ASP A 92 20.08 39.56 -36.38
CA ASP A 92 20.75 38.26 -36.40
C ASP A 92 22.09 38.38 -35.63
N PRO A 93 22.26 37.70 -34.49
CA PRO A 93 23.51 37.74 -33.73
C PRO A 93 24.69 37.10 -34.48
N PHE A 94 24.45 36.43 -35.61
CA PHE A 94 25.48 35.83 -36.45
C PHE A 94 25.70 36.57 -37.79
N GLU A 95 24.99 37.67 -38.06
CA GLU A 95 25.30 38.53 -39.21
C GLU A 95 26.62 39.27 -38.97
N ARG A 96 27.69 38.77 -39.59
CA ARG A 96 28.94 39.51 -39.74
C ARG A 96 28.66 40.75 -40.60
N LYS A 97 28.55 41.92 -39.98
CA LYS A 97 28.51 43.21 -40.68
C LYS A 97 29.73 43.33 -41.60
N ARG A 98 29.52 43.16 -42.90
CA ARG A 98 30.52 43.44 -43.93
C ARG A 98 30.65 44.97 -44.00
N HIS A 99 31.77 45.49 -43.51
CA HIS A 99 32.12 46.88 -43.74
C HIS A 99 32.43 47.06 -45.23
N ASP A 100 31.49 47.64 -45.97
CA ASP A 100 31.76 48.14 -47.31
C ASP A 100 32.68 49.36 -47.20
N ARG A 101 33.97 49.12 -47.43
CA ARG A 101 34.93 50.13 -47.88
C ARG A 101 35.28 49.82 -49.33
N GLY A 102 34.95 50.74 -50.23
CA GLY A 102 35.76 50.99 -51.43
C GLY A 102 35.14 50.67 -52.79
N TRP A 103 34.86 51.76 -53.49
CA TRP A 103 35.01 52.01 -54.94
C TRP A 103 34.17 51.23 -55.95
N ALA A 104 33.28 51.98 -56.60
CA ALA A 104 32.58 51.64 -57.82
C ALA A 104 33.50 51.74 -59.05
N VAL A 105 33.40 50.75 -59.96
CA VAL A 105 33.73 50.88 -61.38
C VAL A 105 32.67 50.10 -62.19
N HIS A 106 32.13 50.76 -63.21
CA HIS A 106 31.11 50.31 -64.18
C HIS A 106 31.75 49.41 -65.27
N PRO A 107 31.03 48.89 -66.30
CA PRO A 107 31.07 47.53 -66.77
C PRO A 107 31.82 47.46 -68.13
N ASP A 108 31.63 46.35 -68.83
CA ASP A 108 32.06 46.03 -70.19
C ASP A 108 33.40 45.30 -70.28
N VAL A 109 33.29 43.99 -70.53
CA VAL A 109 33.76 43.32 -71.76
C VAL A 109 33.22 41.88 -71.72
N ALA A 110 32.52 41.49 -72.78
CA ALA A 110 32.25 40.11 -73.17
C ALA A 110 32.99 39.84 -74.50
N PRO A 111 33.08 38.60 -75.03
CA PRO A 111 33.06 37.26 -74.43
C PRO A 111 34.30 36.44 -74.88
N ALA A 112 34.28 35.12 -74.60
CA ALA A 112 34.76 33.99 -75.45
C ALA A 112 35.64 32.95 -74.70
N PRO A 113 35.79 31.71 -75.22
CA PRO A 113 35.19 30.51 -74.60
C PRO A 113 36.20 29.33 -74.49
N ARG A 114 35.69 28.12 -74.16
CA ARG A 114 36.35 26.79 -74.25
C ARG A 114 37.17 26.42 -73.00
N SER A 115 37.19 25.18 -72.49
CA SER A 115 36.73 23.89 -73.00
C SER A 115 36.56 22.84 -71.89
N LEU A 116 35.56 21.98 -72.09
CA LEU A 116 35.53 20.53 -71.88
C LEU A 116 36.17 19.89 -70.64
N GLY A 117 35.31 19.20 -69.87
CA GLY A 117 35.69 18.13 -68.95
C GLY A 117 34.50 17.25 -68.55
N SER A 118 34.14 16.32 -69.44
CA SER A 118 33.49 15.01 -69.21
C SER A 118 32.26 14.88 -68.30
N HIS A 119 31.17 14.40 -68.92
CA HIS A 119 30.04 13.77 -68.25
C HIS A 119 30.45 12.53 -67.44
N THR A 120 29.91 12.40 -66.24
CA THR A 120 29.49 11.10 -65.68
C THR A 120 28.26 11.34 -64.80
N PRO A 121 27.07 10.82 -65.16
CA PRO A 121 25.89 10.96 -64.33
C PRO A 121 25.97 9.92 -63.21
N LEU A 122 26.45 10.29 -62.03
CA LEU A 122 26.21 9.51 -60.83
C LEU A 122 24.81 9.81 -60.32
N SER A 123 23.82 9.13 -60.92
CA SER A 123 22.54 8.87 -60.29
C SER A 123 22.74 7.89 -59.12
N VAL A 124 23.40 8.35 -58.06
CA VAL A 124 23.17 7.75 -56.74
C VAL A 124 21.98 8.52 -56.20
N GLY A 125 20.81 7.88 -56.23
CA GLY A 125 19.59 8.40 -55.63
C GLY A 125 19.86 8.73 -54.16
N ARG A 126 20.31 9.97 -53.91
CA ARG A 126 20.22 10.61 -52.61
C ARG A 126 18.74 10.73 -52.36
N ARG A 127 18.19 9.68 -51.74
CA ARG A 127 16.94 9.76 -50.98
C ARG A 127 16.96 11.11 -50.28
N SER A 128 16.12 12.02 -50.75
CA SER A 128 15.95 13.36 -50.19
C SER A 128 15.77 13.23 -48.68
N LEU A 129 16.24 14.19 -47.88
CA LEU A 129 16.04 14.19 -46.41
C LEU A 129 14.67 13.62 -45.98
N PRO A 130 13.52 14.00 -46.60
CA PRO A 130 12.22 13.43 -46.27
C PRO A 130 12.09 11.91 -46.49
N SER A 131 12.71 11.34 -47.52
CA SER A 131 12.69 9.88 -47.78
C SER A 131 13.61 9.06 -46.84
N ARG A 132 14.58 9.71 -46.19
CA ARG A 132 15.37 9.09 -45.11
C ARG A 132 14.64 9.14 -43.78
N LEU A 133 14.00 10.27 -43.49
CA LEU A 133 13.16 10.45 -42.29
C LEU A 133 11.95 9.50 -42.29
N THR A 134 11.27 9.34 -43.43
CA THR A 134 10.16 8.38 -43.56
C THR A 134 10.61 6.93 -43.45
N TRP A 135 11.77 6.58 -44.01
CA TRP A 135 12.32 5.22 -43.85
C TRP A 135 12.73 4.93 -42.40
N SER A 136 13.40 5.87 -41.73
CA SER A 136 13.74 5.73 -40.31
C SER A 136 12.50 5.68 -39.41
N ALA A 137 11.47 6.48 -39.70
CA ALA A 137 10.19 6.43 -38.99
C ALA A 137 9.49 5.08 -39.20
N GLY A 138 9.49 4.54 -40.43
CA GLY A 138 8.95 3.22 -40.72
C GLY A 138 9.69 2.09 -39.99
N CYS A 139 11.02 2.16 -39.92
CA CYS A 139 11.81 1.20 -39.13
C CYS A 139 11.52 1.31 -37.63
N LEU A 140 11.33 2.52 -37.09
CA LEU A 140 10.97 2.72 -35.68
C LEU A 140 9.60 2.12 -35.38
N VAL A 141 8.58 2.38 -36.22
CA VAL A 141 7.25 1.80 -36.05
C VAL A 141 7.29 0.27 -36.09
N LEU A 142 8.04 -0.32 -37.03
CA LEU A 142 8.20 -1.78 -37.09
C LEU A 142 8.86 -2.36 -35.83
N LEU A 143 9.83 -1.65 -35.24
CA LEU A 143 10.47 -2.07 -33.99
C LEU A 143 9.50 -2.00 -32.80
N LEU A 144 8.69 -0.94 -32.72
CA LEU A 144 7.66 -0.81 -31.68
C LEU A 144 6.61 -1.93 -31.81
N VAL A 145 6.13 -2.21 -33.02
CA VAL A 145 5.16 -3.29 -33.27
C VAL A 145 5.75 -4.67 -32.95
N ALA A 146 7.00 -4.93 -33.32
CA ALA A 146 7.68 -6.18 -32.99
C ALA A 146 7.87 -6.35 -31.47
N ASN A 147 8.25 -5.28 -30.78
CA ASN A 147 8.40 -5.27 -29.33
C ASN A 147 7.06 -5.54 -28.61
N TYR A 148 5.96 -4.97 -29.09
CA TYR A 148 4.61 -5.23 -28.61
C TYR A 148 4.18 -6.69 -28.84
N ALA A 149 4.35 -7.21 -30.06
CA ALA A 149 3.92 -8.55 -30.43
C ALA A 149 4.66 -9.65 -29.63
N VAL A 150 5.95 -9.44 -29.35
CA VAL A 150 6.75 -10.36 -28.52
C VAL A 150 6.29 -10.32 -27.07
N GLY A 151 6.04 -9.15 -26.50
CA GLY A 151 5.57 -9.05 -25.12
C GLY A 151 4.15 -9.57 -24.93
N TRP A 152 3.26 -9.41 -25.92
CA TRP A 152 1.92 -10.02 -25.94
C TRP A 152 1.98 -11.55 -26.04
N GLY A 153 2.90 -12.09 -26.86
CA GLY A 153 3.12 -13.53 -26.97
C GLY A 153 3.70 -14.14 -25.69
N PHE A 154 4.55 -13.39 -24.97
CA PHE A 154 5.06 -13.79 -23.65
C PHE A 154 3.94 -13.95 -22.62
N ASP A 155 3.01 -13.00 -22.55
CA ASP A 155 1.85 -13.05 -21.63
C ASP A 155 1.04 -14.34 -21.81
N ARG A 156 0.83 -14.76 -23.06
CA ARG A 156 0.10 -16.00 -23.39
C ARG A 156 0.82 -17.28 -22.98
N VAL A 157 2.13 -17.22 -22.77
CA VAL A 157 2.96 -18.38 -22.40
C VAL A 157 3.22 -18.39 -20.88
N THR A 158 3.19 -17.24 -20.22
CA THR A 158 3.44 -17.10 -18.78
C THR A 158 2.20 -16.96 -17.91
N ASP A 159 1.01 -16.78 -18.50
CA ASP A 159 -0.25 -16.82 -17.75
C ASP A 159 -0.42 -18.19 -17.08
N HIS A 160 -0.23 -18.21 -15.77
CA HIS A 160 -0.70 -19.27 -14.91
C HIS A 160 -2.23 -19.30 -14.96
N PRO A 161 -2.87 -20.49 -14.93
CA PRO A 161 -4.33 -20.57 -14.87
C PRO A 161 -4.85 -19.72 -13.70
N ALA A 162 -5.91 -18.96 -13.98
CA ALA A 162 -6.58 -18.10 -13.02
C ALA A 162 -6.73 -18.79 -11.66
N ARG A 163 -6.37 -18.07 -10.58
CA ARG A 163 -6.59 -18.53 -9.20
C ARG A 163 -8.06 -18.94 -9.06
N PRO A 164 -8.37 -20.11 -8.46
CA PRO A 164 -9.74 -20.51 -8.25
C PRO A 164 -10.44 -19.44 -7.39
N THR A 165 -11.60 -18.99 -7.86
CA THR A 165 -12.55 -18.19 -7.10
C THR A 165 -13.01 -19.02 -5.90
N VAL A 166 -12.66 -18.60 -4.69
CA VAL A 166 -13.21 -19.19 -3.46
C VAL A 166 -14.64 -18.68 -3.32
N SER A 167 -15.60 -19.61 -3.31
CA SER A 167 -17.01 -19.32 -3.02
C SER A 167 -17.18 -19.03 -1.53
N ILE A 168 -18.03 -18.06 -1.18
CA ILE A 168 -18.29 -17.58 0.19
C ILE A 168 -18.96 -18.63 1.09
N ASP A 169 -19.26 -19.83 0.57
CA ASP A 169 -19.86 -20.93 1.34
C ASP A 169 -18.87 -21.73 2.21
N ASP A 170 -17.55 -21.56 2.05
CA ASP A 170 -16.53 -22.34 2.78
C ASP A 170 -16.12 -21.76 4.15
N LEU A 171 -16.73 -20.65 4.58
CA LEU A 171 -16.39 -19.97 5.84
C LEU A 171 -17.55 -19.97 6.85
N THR A 172 -18.20 -21.13 7.02
CA THR A 172 -18.55 -21.78 8.31
C THR A 172 -19.72 -22.73 8.13
N ALA A 173 -19.46 -24.04 8.11
CA ALA A 173 -20.43 -25.04 8.57
C ALA A 173 -19.70 -26.34 8.95
N THR A 174 -19.55 -26.58 10.25
CA THR A 174 -19.51 -27.98 10.71
C THR A 174 -20.92 -28.53 10.55
N THR A 175 -21.28 -28.96 9.35
CA THR A 175 -22.43 -29.83 9.16
C THR A 175 -21.92 -31.26 9.13
N THR A 176 -22.41 -32.06 10.05
CA THR A 176 -22.23 -33.51 10.04
C THR A 176 -22.96 -34.03 8.80
N GLY A 177 -22.24 -34.16 7.69
CA GLY A 177 -22.74 -34.89 6.52
C GLY A 177 -22.99 -36.35 6.92
N SER A 178 -24.16 -36.86 6.59
CA SER A 178 -24.62 -38.23 6.89
C SER A 178 -23.75 -39.35 6.29
N ASP A 179 -22.69 -39.02 5.55
CA ASP A 179 -21.99 -39.97 4.69
C ASP A 179 -20.51 -40.19 5.06
N GLY A 180 -20.05 -39.66 6.20
CA GLY A 180 -18.82 -40.14 6.86
C GLY A 180 -17.49 -39.93 6.10
N THR A 181 -17.42 -39.05 5.10
CA THR A 181 -16.17 -38.76 4.37
C THR A 181 -15.62 -37.36 4.66
N ALA A 182 -14.40 -37.35 5.21
CA ALA A 182 -13.43 -36.27 5.48
C ALA A 182 -13.88 -34.81 5.26
N SER A 183 -14.01 -34.07 6.37
CA SER A 183 -14.02 -32.60 6.39
C SER A 183 -12.60 -32.07 6.16
N THR A 184 -12.41 -31.26 5.12
CA THR A 184 -11.17 -30.52 4.90
C THR A 184 -11.18 -29.28 5.80
N THR A 185 -10.67 -29.41 7.02
CA THR A 185 -10.42 -28.25 7.88
C THR A 185 -9.31 -27.41 7.25
N THR A 186 -9.67 -26.31 6.58
CA THR A 186 -8.70 -25.27 6.19
C THR A 186 -8.07 -24.73 7.47
N THR A 187 -6.89 -25.22 7.81
CA THR A 187 -6.11 -24.79 8.97
C THR A 187 -5.20 -23.68 8.50
N PHE A 188 -5.47 -22.44 8.94
CA PHE A 188 -4.53 -21.34 8.74
C PHE A 188 -3.30 -21.62 9.62
N PRO A 189 -2.09 -21.76 9.05
CA PRO A 189 -0.91 -22.08 9.82
C PRO A 189 -0.55 -20.89 10.72
N VAL A 190 -0.68 -21.08 12.04
CA VAL A 190 -0.26 -20.09 13.04
C VAL A 190 1.25 -20.23 13.28
N PRO A 191 2.07 -19.19 13.07
CA PRO A 191 3.51 -19.24 13.33
C PRO A 191 3.79 -19.60 14.79
N PRO A 192 4.84 -20.36 15.14
CA PRO A 192 5.20 -20.62 16.54
C PRO A 192 5.63 -19.33 17.25
N ARG A 193 5.47 -19.23 18.59
CA ARG A 193 5.93 -18.06 19.37
C ARG A 193 7.41 -17.74 19.19
N SER A 194 8.25 -18.73 18.87
CA SER A 194 9.67 -18.52 18.58
C SER A 194 9.92 -17.68 17.31
N ALA A 195 8.91 -17.49 16.47
CA ALA A 195 8.96 -16.60 15.31
C ALA A 195 8.54 -15.17 15.64
N SER A 196 7.90 -14.93 16.79
CA SER A 196 7.48 -13.60 17.23
C SER A 196 8.71 -12.74 17.55
N ARG A 197 8.61 -11.44 17.26
CA ARG A 197 9.63 -10.46 17.61
C ARG A 197 9.47 -10.09 19.08
N TYR A 198 10.58 -9.68 19.70
CA TYR A 198 10.52 -9.10 21.03
C TYR A 198 9.73 -7.79 20.99
N ASP A 199 8.71 -7.66 21.84
CA ASP A 199 7.90 -6.46 21.98
C ASP A 199 8.34 -5.68 23.22
N PRO A 200 8.86 -4.45 23.08
CA PRO A 200 9.36 -3.65 24.19
C PRO A 200 8.26 -3.24 25.19
N ARG A 201 6.97 -3.29 24.78
CA ARG A 201 5.85 -2.97 25.67
C ARG A 201 5.75 -3.97 26.83
N ALA A 202 6.28 -5.17 26.66
CA ALA A 202 6.38 -6.18 27.70
C ALA A 202 7.26 -5.74 28.88
N ASP A 203 8.15 -4.75 28.73
CA ASP A 203 9.02 -4.28 29.81
C ASP A 203 8.54 -2.99 30.48
N LEU A 204 7.41 -2.45 30.06
CA LEU A 204 6.89 -1.22 30.62
C LEU A 204 6.45 -1.39 32.08
N PRO A 205 6.59 -0.34 32.92
CA PRO A 205 6.13 -0.38 34.30
C PRO A 205 4.67 -0.82 34.45
N ALA A 206 3.80 -0.38 33.56
CA ALA A 206 2.38 -0.76 33.50
C ALA A 206 2.17 -2.28 33.35
N MET A 207 3.16 -2.99 32.79
CA MET A 207 3.11 -4.43 32.54
C MET A 207 3.93 -5.26 33.53
N ALA A 208 4.78 -4.64 34.34
CA ALA A 208 5.77 -5.33 35.17
C ALA A 208 5.18 -6.34 36.17
N ALA A 209 3.96 -6.09 36.66
CA ALA A 209 3.24 -6.97 37.58
C ALA A 209 2.75 -8.27 36.94
N TYR A 210 2.72 -8.36 35.60
CA TYR A 210 2.15 -9.49 34.89
C TYR A 210 3.25 -10.46 34.44
N PRO A 211 3.34 -11.67 35.01
CA PRO A 211 4.37 -12.64 34.61
C PRO A 211 4.17 -13.18 33.18
N TRP A 212 2.96 -13.06 32.64
CA TRP A 212 2.56 -13.54 31.32
C TRP A 212 2.85 -12.55 30.17
N ARG A 213 3.31 -11.33 30.47
CA ARG A 213 3.41 -10.22 29.50
C ARG A 213 4.19 -10.55 28.22
N TYR A 214 5.33 -11.23 28.31
CA TYR A 214 6.13 -11.57 27.12
C TYR A 214 5.41 -12.57 26.22
N ASP A 215 4.81 -13.60 26.81
CA ASP A 215 4.03 -14.60 26.06
C ASP A 215 2.80 -13.98 25.41
N TYR A 216 2.15 -13.05 26.12
CA TYR A 216 1.01 -12.31 25.60
C TYR A 216 1.37 -11.48 24.37
N PHE A 217 2.40 -10.63 24.47
CA PHE A 217 2.82 -9.82 23.33
C PHE A 217 3.39 -10.66 22.19
N ALA A 218 3.94 -11.85 22.47
CA ALA A 218 4.29 -12.80 21.42
C ALA A 218 3.05 -13.44 20.76
N ASP A 219 1.96 -13.65 21.50
CA ASP A 219 0.72 -14.23 20.98
C ASP A 219 -0.06 -13.28 20.07
N ILE A 220 -0.15 -11.99 20.39
CA ILE A 220 -0.91 -11.03 19.59
C ILE A 220 -0.33 -10.85 18.17
N GLN A 221 1.00 -10.95 18.03
CA GLN A 221 1.71 -10.90 16.73
C GLN A 221 1.39 -12.11 15.82
N ARG A 222 0.73 -13.14 16.35
CA ARG A 222 0.42 -14.39 15.63
C ARG A 222 -1.06 -14.51 15.30
N THR A 223 -1.85 -13.46 15.52
CA THR A 223 -3.29 -13.45 15.26
C THR A 223 -3.51 -13.34 13.74
N PRO A 224 -3.96 -14.42 13.06
CA PRO A 224 -4.08 -14.41 11.62
C PRO A 224 -5.33 -13.66 11.18
N SER A 225 -5.26 -13.04 10.01
CA SER A 225 -6.40 -12.43 9.34
C SER A 225 -6.41 -12.78 7.85
N ILE A 226 -7.57 -12.61 7.23
CA ILE A 226 -7.76 -12.73 5.79
C ILE A 226 -8.40 -11.44 5.27
N TYR A 227 -8.26 -11.15 3.99
CA TYR A 227 -8.98 -10.03 3.38
C TYR A 227 -10.49 -10.15 3.59
N TRP A 228 -11.14 -9.04 3.89
CA TRP A 228 -12.60 -8.93 3.96
C TRP A 228 -13.08 -7.66 3.26
N PRO A 229 -14.11 -7.73 2.40
CA PRO A 229 -14.62 -6.56 1.70
C PRO A 229 -14.98 -5.42 2.66
N TYR A 230 -14.61 -4.20 2.27
CA TYR A 230 -14.88 -2.92 2.95
C TYR A 230 -14.21 -2.70 4.31
N THR A 231 -13.94 -3.73 5.10
CA THR A 231 -13.25 -3.60 6.40
C THR A 231 -11.76 -3.99 6.34
N GLN A 232 -11.23 -4.20 5.14
CA GLN A 232 -9.87 -4.62 4.81
C GLN A 232 -9.54 -6.06 5.23
N TYR A 233 -9.84 -6.44 6.46
CA TYR A 233 -9.55 -7.78 6.95
C TYR A 233 -10.67 -8.34 7.84
N ARG A 234 -10.64 -9.66 8.02
CA ARG A 234 -11.43 -10.44 8.96
C ARG A 234 -10.47 -11.29 9.79
N PRO A 235 -10.58 -11.30 11.13
CA PRO A 235 -9.77 -12.17 11.94
C PRO A 235 -10.13 -13.64 11.68
N VAL A 236 -9.14 -14.50 11.83
CA VAL A 236 -9.28 -15.95 11.75
C VAL A 236 -9.23 -16.53 13.16
N PRO A 237 -9.95 -17.64 13.44
CA PRO A 237 -9.91 -18.27 14.74
C PRO A 237 -8.48 -18.52 15.23
N PHE A 238 -8.21 -18.06 16.44
CA PHE A 238 -6.90 -18.15 17.08
C PHE A 238 -7.09 -18.58 18.52
N ARG A 239 -6.17 -19.40 19.03
CA ARG A 239 -6.19 -19.87 20.41
C ARG A 239 -4.80 -19.83 21.04
N SER A 240 -4.75 -19.20 22.20
CA SER A 240 -3.61 -19.22 23.11
C SER A 240 -4.10 -19.20 24.56
N PRO A 241 -3.21 -19.37 25.54
CA PRO A 241 -3.56 -19.22 26.96
C PRO A 241 -4.13 -17.85 27.34
N TYR A 242 -3.91 -16.82 26.52
CA TYR A 242 -4.22 -15.42 26.86
C TYR A 242 -5.08 -14.69 25.83
N VAL A 243 -5.09 -15.20 24.59
CA VAL A 243 -5.78 -14.61 23.44
C VAL A 243 -6.52 -15.70 22.68
N ASN A 244 -7.84 -15.59 22.66
CA ASN A 244 -8.73 -16.45 21.89
C ASN A 244 -9.69 -15.61 21.06
N ILE A 245 -9.75 -15.92 19.78
CA ILE A 245 -10.63 -15.31 18.78
C ILE A 245 -11.55 -16.41 18.23
N ASP A 246 -12.84 -16.13 18.19
CA ASP A 246 -13.86 -17.02 17.63
C ASP A 246 -14.78 -16.22 16.71
N GLY A 247 -14.73 -16.53 15.40
CA GLY A 247 -15.34 -15.70 14.37
C GLY A 247 -14.78 -14.28 14.41
N TRP A 248 -15.67 -13.29 14.50
CA TRP A 248 -15.32 -11.87 14.66
C TRP A 248 -15.04 -11.45 16.10
N THR A 249 -15.20 -12.35 17.07
CA THR A 249 -15.24 -11.95 18.47
C THR A 249 -13.99 -12.33 19.24
N ARG A 250 -13.52 -11.38 20.04
CA ARG A 250 -12.56 -11.63 21.11
C ARG A 250 -13.29 -12.35 22.25
N ARG A 251 -12.78 -13.52 22.68
CA ARG A 251 -13.32 -14.20 23.86
C ARG A 251 -13.27 -13.27 25.07
N SER A 252 -14.41 -13.19 25.75
CA SER A 252 -14.63 -12.38 26.94
C SER A 252 -15.13 -13.25 28.10
N TYR A 253 -15.11 -12.70 29.32
CA TYR A 253 -15.65 -13.31 30.52
C TYR A 253 -17.10 -13.73 30.31
N ARG A 254 -17.42 -14.95 30.75
CA ARG A 254 -18.77 -15.50 30.66
C ARG A 254 -19.38 -15.57 32.06
N THR A 255 -20.53 -14.94 32.21
CA THR A 255 -21.32 -14.99 33.43
C THR A 255 -21.81 -16.43 33.67
N GLY A 256 -21.78 -16.88 34.92
CA GLY A 256 -22.19 -18.23 35.30
C GLY A 256 -23.69 -18.43 35.14
N GLY A 257 -24.15 -19.66 34.88
CA GLY A 257 -25.56 -20.00 34.70
C GLY A 257 -25.98 -20.13 33.23
N SER A 258 -27.29 -20.12 32.97
CA SER A 258 -27.84 -20.25 31.61
C SER A 258 -27.83 -18.91 30.90
N ALA A 259 -27.31 -18.88 29.67
CA ALA A 259 -27.35 -17.69 28.80
C ALA A 259 -28.77 -17.34 28.32
N SER A 260 -29.72 -18.29 28.40
CA SER A 260 -31.11 -18.05 27.99
C SER A 260 -31.76 -16.98 28.86
N GLY A 261 -32.41 -15.99 28.23
CA GLY A 261 -33.14 -14.92 28.92
C GLY A 261 -32.25 -13.78 29.43
N ARG A 262 -31.06 -13.60 28.85
CA ARG A 262 -30.16 -12.47 29.13
C ARG A 262 -30.07 -11.55 27.92
N PRO A 263 -29.89 -10.24 28.11
CA PRO A 263 -29.66 -9.34 27.00
C PRO A 263 -28.28 -9.61 26.37
N VAL A 264 -28.25 -9.56 25.05
CA VAL A 264 -27.03 -9.62 24.24
C VAL A 264 -26.54 -8.19 24.01
N VAL A 265 -25.32 -7.90 24.43
CA VAL A 265 -24.64 -6.63 24.21
C VAL A 265 -23.54 -6.82 23.18
N TRP A 266 -23.51 -5.99 22.15
CA TRP A 266 -22.39 -5.94 21.22
C TRP A 266 -21.48 -4.77 21.54
N MET A 267 -20.17 -5.00 21.56
CA MET A 267 -19.17 -3.95 21.78
C MET A 267 -18.26 -3.85 20.57
N PHE A 268 -18.17 -2.66 19.99
CA PHE A 268 -17.32 -2.32 18.84
C PHE A 268 -16.24 -1.32 19.26
N GLY A 269 -15.12 -1.35 18.56
CA GLY A 269 -14.02 -0.42 18.77
C GLY A 269 -12.72 -0.87 18.13
N GLY A 270 -11.69 -0.06 18.31
CA GLY A 270 -10.33 -0.37 17.91
C GLY A 270 -9.63 -1.43 18.78
N SER A 271 -8.30 -1.42 18.73
CA SER A 271 -7.41 -2.29 19.51
C SER A 271 -7.56 -2.13 21.04
N THR A 272 -8.06 -0.98 21.50
CA THR A 272 -8.40 -0.71 22.90
C THR A 272 -9.62 -1.53 23.35
N THR A 273 -10.63 -1.69 22.50
CA THR A 273 -11.79 -2.57 22.72
C THR A 273 -11.43 -4.04 22.52
N TRP A 274 -10.62 -4.37 21.50
CA TRP A 274 -10.08 -5.72 21.30
C TRP A 274 -9.31 -6.21 22.55
N GLY A 275 -8.74 -5.26 23.32
CA GLY A 275 -8.09 -5.51 24.60
C GLY A 275 -6.59 -5.76 24.45
N GLU A 276 -5.88 -4.98 23.62
CA GLU A 276 -4.44 -5.10 23.48
C GLU A 276 -3.73 -4.71 24.79
N GLY A 277 -2.95 -5.65 25.33
CA GLY A 277 -2.38 -5.59 26.68
C GLY A 277 -3.18 -6.34 27.76
N GLN A 278 -4.31 -6.95 27.41
CA GLN A 278 -5.27 -7.56 28.34
C GLN A 278 -5.62 -9.01 27.95
N ARG A 279 -5.67 -9.92 28.93
CA ARG A 279 -6.13 -11.30 28.70
C ARG A 279 -7.65 -11.33 28.47
N ASP A 280 -8.14 -12.41 27.87
CA ASP A 280 -9.58 -12.65 27.58
C ASP A 280 -10.49 -12.18 28.70
N GLU A 281 -10.21 -12.62 29.92
CA GLU A 281 -11.07 -12.44 31.11
C GLU A 281 -11.01 -11.02 31.72
N TYR A 282 -10.22 -10.11 31.14
CA TYR A 282 -9.90 -8.79 31.71
C TYR A 282 -9.94 -7.64 30.69
N THR A 283 -10.56 -7.87 29.53
CA THR A 283 -10.90 -6.78 28.59
C THR A 283 -12.01 -5.89 29.16
N ILE A 284 -12.25 -4.73 28.54
CA ILE A 284 -13.39 -3.86 28.89
C ILE A 284 -14.70 -4.65 28.85
N ALA A 285 -14.94 -5.42 27.78
CA ALA A 285 -16.12 -6.26 27.64
C ALA A 285 -16.23 -7.29 28.78
N SER A 286 -15.12 -7.92 29.15
CA SER A 286 -15.09 -8.89 30.25
C SER A 286 -15.39 -8.27 31.61
N TRP A 287 -14.92 -7.06 31.85
CA TRP A 287 -15.26 -6.31 33.06
C TRP A 287 -16.73 -5.88 33.08
N LEU A 288 -17.30 -5.45 31.95
CA LEU A 288 -18.73 -5.15 31.85
C LEU A 288 -19.61 -6.37 32.16
N ALA A 289 -19.28 -7.54 31.60
CA ALA A 289 -20.00 -8.78 31.90
C ALA A 289 -19.93 -9.14 33.39
N ARG A 290 -18.77 -8.93 34.02
CA ARG A 290 -18.57 -9.19 35.44
C ARG A 290 -19.35 -8.20 36.33
N LEU A 291 -19.29 -6.91 36.03
CA LEU A 291 -20.04 -5.88 36.75
C LEU A 291 -21.56 -6.14 36.66
N ALA A 292 -22.05 -6.57 35.51
CA ALA A 292 -23.44 -6.95 35.31
C ALA A 292 -23.85 -8.18 36.13
N GLU A 293 -23.00 -9.22 36.19
CA GLU A 293 -23.22 -10.39 37.05
C GLU A 293 -23.23 -10.01 38.54
N GLU A 294 -22.28 -9.17 38.98
CA GLU A 294 -22.20 -8.68 40.36
C GLU A 294 -23.43 -7.83 40.74
N ALA A 295 -24.00 -7.09 39.78
CA ALA A 295 -25.23 -6.33 39.96
C ALA A 295 -26.51 -7.18 39.94
N GLY A 296 -26.42 -8.48 39.60
CA GLY A 296 -27.57 -9.38 39.50
C GLY A 296 -28.34 -9.27 38.18
N THR A 297 -27.80 -8.58 37.17
CA THR A 297 -28.37 -8.40 35.83
C THR A 297 -27.40 -8.92 34.76
N PRO A 298 -27.05 -10.23 34.77
CA PRO A 298 -25.99 -10.77 33.93
C PRO A 298 -26.28 -10.55 32.44
N ILE A 299 -25.24 -10.27 31.66
CA ILE A 299 -25.36 -10.04 30.20
C ILE A 299 -24.54 -11.09 29.44
N GLU A 300 -24.88 -11.26 28.17
CA GLU A 300 -24.00 -11.92 27.19
C GLU A 300 -23.36 -10.85 26.32
N ILE A 301 -22.03 -10.72 26.35
CA ILE A 301 -21.32 -9.67 25.61
C ILE A 301 -20.48 -10.25 24.46
N SER A 302 -20.63 -9.67 23.27
CA SER A 302 -19.82 -9.98 22.09
C SER A 302 -18.86 -8.82 21.83
N ASN A 303 -17.57 -9.06 22.04
CA ASN A 303 -16.51 -8.08 21.78
C ASN A 303 -16.06 -8.20 20.32
N TYR A 304 -16.54 -7.29 19.48
CA TYR A 304 -16.19 -7.11 18.06
C TYR A 304 -15.07 -6.08 17.86
N GLY A 305 -14.33 -5.73 18.91
CA GLY A 305 -13.20 -4.83 18.77
C GLY A 305 -12.14 -5.44 17.85
N GLU A 306 -11.48 -4.62 17.03
CA GLU A 306 -10.49 -5.05 16.05
C GLU A 306 -9.29 -4.10 16.01
N ARG A 307 -8.09 -4.66 15.78
CA ARG A 307 -6.85 -3.89 15.92
C ARG A 307 -6.73 -2.82 14.83
N GLY A 308 -6.59 -1.56 15.24
CA GLY A 308 -6.50 -0.44 14.30
C GLY A 308 -7.80 -0.13 13.55
N TRP A 309 -8.97 -0.60 13.99
CA TRP A 309 -10.20 -0.23 13.29
C TRP A 309 -10.68 1.18 13.64
N THR A 310 -11.23 1.87 12.64
CA THR A 310 -11.94 3.13 12.81
C THR A 310 -13.44 2.88 12.93
N HIS A 311 -14.18 3.85 13.47
CA HIS A 311 -15.63 3.80 13.59
C HIS A 311 -16.34 3.44 12.26
N PHE A 312 -15.80 3.84 11.11
CA PHE A 312 -16.40 3.49 9.81
C PHE A 312 -16.29 2.01 9.48
N GLN A 313 -15.17 1.35 9.83
CA GLN A 313 -15.04 -0.11 9.66
C GLN A 313 -15.99 -0.84 10.63
N GLU A 314 -16.11 -0.32 11.84
CA GLU A 314 -17.01 -0.85 12.87
C GLU A 314 -18.48 -0.74 12.47
N MET A 315 -18.91 0.40 11.93
CA MET A 315 -20.26 0.61 11.41
C MET A 315 -20.60 -0.37 10.29
N ILE A 316 -19.64 -0.62 9.38
CA ILE A 316 -19.82 -1.60 8.30
C ILE A 316 -19.93 -3.02 8.88
N LEU A 317 -19.10 -3.40 9.85
CA LEU A 317 -19.24 -4.70 10.51
C LEU A 317 -20.57 -4.80 11.26
N TYR A 318 -21.01 -3.74 11.93
CA TYR A 318 -22.28 -3.69 12.63
C TYR A 318 -23.45 -3.94 11.67
N GLU A 319 -23.48 -3.28 10.51
CA GLU A 319 -24.45 -3.56 9.45
C GLU A 319 -24.42 -5.02 9.01
N GLN A 320 -23.23 -5.57 8.76
CA GLN A 320 -23.07 -6.96 8.34
C GLN A 320 -23.56 -7.94 9.41
N GLN A 321 -23.28 -7.69 10.69
CA GLN A 321 -23.74 -8.56 11.78
C GLN A 321 -25.26 -8.45 11.98
N LEU A 322 -25.84 -7.25 11.92
CA LEU A 322 -27.29 -7.05 11.94
C LEU A 322 -27.98 -7.89 10.85
N ALA A 323 -27.39 -7.95 9.65
CA ALA A 323 -27.91 -8.73 8.54
C ALA A 323 -27.73 -10.25 8.69
N LEU A 324 -26.62 -10.71 9.28
CA LEU A 324 -26.25 -12.13 9.33
C LEU A 324 -26.77 -12.87 10.56
N VAL A 325 -26.69 -12.25 11.74
CA VAL A 325 -27.00 -12.91 13.02
C VAL A 325 -28.21 -12.30 13.72
N GLY A 326 -28.69 -11.15 13.26
CA GLY A 326 -29.81 -10.42 13.85
C GLY A 326 -29.38 -9.37 14.88
N ALA A 327 -30.30 -8.52 15.29
CA ALA A 327 -30.01 -7.40 16.18
C ALA A 327 -29.66 -7.84 17.61
N PRO A 328 -28.66 -7.21 18.26
CA PRO A 328 -28.45 -7.36 19.69
C PRO A 328 -29.52 -6.60 20.47
N ASP A 329 -29.57 -6.79 21.77
CA ASP A 329 -30.44 -6.01 22.65
C ASP A 329 -29.86 -4.61 22.89
N LEU A 330 -28.53 -4.47 22.92
CA LEU A 330 -27.83 -3.18 23.03
C LEU A 330 -26.50 -3.21 22.26
N SER A 331 -26.01 -2.03 21.86
CA SER A 331 -24.66 -1.87 21.31
C SER A 331 -23.86 -0.76 21.97
N VAL A 332 -22.55 -0.95 22.09
CA VAL A 332 -21.58 0.01 22.63
C VAL A 332 -20.47 0.21 21.60
N PHE A 333 -20.19 1.46 21.25
CA PHE A 333 -19.06 1.86 20.40
C PHE A 333 -18.05 2.64 21.23
N TYR A 334 -16.76 2.30 21.09
CA TYR A 334 -15.67 2.88 21.86
C TYR A 334 -14.52 3.24 20.91
N ASP A 335 -14.41 4.53 20.62
CA ASP A 335 -13.64 5.08 19.50
C ASP A 335 -12.68 6.19 19.96
N GLY A 336 -11.71 6.57 19.12
CA GLY A 336 -11.00 7.85 19.26
C GLY A 336 -9.63 7.89 18.60
N ILE A 337 -8.67 7.09 19.07
CA ILE A 337 -7.27 7.22 18.63
C ILE A 337 -7.05 6.81 17.16
N ASN A 338 -7.82 5.84 16.66
CA ASN A 338 -7.67 5.36 15.30
C ASN A 338 -8.20 6.35 14.28
N GLU A 339 -9.21 7.13 14.67
CA GLU A 339 -9.82 8.20 13.89
C GLU A 339 -8.74 9.24 13.57
N VAL A 340 -7.99 9.67 14.58
CA VAL A 340 -6.91 10.67 14.43
C VAL A 340 -5.74 10.10 13.63
N ASN A 341 -5.24 8.92 14.00
CA ASN A 341 -4.07 8.33 13.36
C ASN A 341 -4.29 8.06 11.87
N THR A 342 -5.45 7.51 11.50
CA THR A 342 -5.72 7.14 10.11
C THR A 342 -5.94 8.35 9.19
N GLN A 343 -6.38 9.50 9.71
CA GLN A 343 -6.49 10.70 8.87
C GLN A 343 -5.14 11.25 8.43
N SER A 344 -4.06 11.08 9.23
CA SER A 344 -2.71 11.45 8.78
C SER A 344 -2.22 10.63 7.56
N LEU A 345 -2.89 9.53 7.23
CA LEU A 345 -2.53 8.65 6.12
C LEU A 345 -3.24 9.01 4.81
N VAL A 346 -4.21 9.92 4.84
CA VAL A 346 -5.00 10.33 3.67
C VAL A 346 -4.99 11.84 3.49
N PRO A 347 -4.93 12.35 2.25
CA PRO A 347 -4.93 13.80 2.00
C PRO A 347 -6.33 14.42 2.07
N GLU A 348 -7.37 13.62 2.30
CA GLU A 348 -8.78 14.02 2.26
C GLU A 348 -9.48 13.60 3.55
N ALA A 349 -10.42 14.42 4.03
CA ALA A 349 -11.23 14.18 5.22
C ALA A 349 -12.30 13.10 5.00
N VAL A 350 -11.87 11.87 4.70
CA VAL A 350 -12.72 10.75 4.28
C VAL A 350 -12.55 9.53 5.18
N PRO A 351 -13.56 8.64 5.26
CA PRO A 351 -13.42 7.34 5.91
C PRO A 351 -12.19 6.59 5.38
N SER A 352 -11.38 6.06 6.30
CA SER A 352 -10.08 5.46 5.99
C SER A 352 -9.74 4.36 7.00
N HIS A 353 -8.59 3.72 6.79
CA HIS A 353 -8.06 2.62 7.61
C HIS A 353 -6.52 2.61 7.54
N TYR A 354 -5.85 1.92 8.47
CA TYR A 354 -4.37 1.88 8.52
C TYR A 354 -3.73 1.20 7.31
N GLY A 355 -4.49 0.40 6.56
CA GLY A 355 -4.02 -0.27 5.36
C GLY A 355 -3.86 0.62 4.13
N VAL A 356 -4.30 1.89 4.16
CA VAL A 356 -4.28 2.75 2.98
C VAL A 356 -2.90 2.84 2.32
N PRO A 357 -1.77 3.03 3.04
CA PRO A 357 -0.46 3.06 2.40
C PRO A 357 -0.09 1.74 1.70
N GLN A 358 -0.35 0.60 2.35
CA GLN A 358 -0.04 -0.73 1.83
C GLN A 358 -0.95 -1.05 0.63
N ASP A 359 -2.25 -0.79 0.76
CA ASP A 359 -3.24 -1.03 -0.28
C ASP A 359 -3.00 -0.10 -1.46
N ALA A 360 -2.59 1.14 -1.25
CA ALA A 360 -2.16 2.05 -2.30
C ALA A 360 -0.87 1.59 -3.00
N ALA A 361 0.11 1.13 -2.24
CA ALA A 361 1.34 0.57 -2.78
C ALA A 361 1.05 -0.70 -3.61
N ALA A 362 0.11 -1.54 -3.14
CA ALA A 362 -0.33 -2.75 -3.81
C ALA A 362 -1.26 -2.48 -5.02
N ALA A 363 -2.09 -1.44 -4.95
CA ALA A 363 -3.08 -1.10 -5.98
C ALA A 363 -2.45 -0.42 -7.19
N ASP A 364 -1.26 0.21 -7.07
CA ASP A 364 -0.42 0.52 -8.25
C ASP A 364 0.97 1.18 -7.96
N GLY A 365 1.30 1.59 -6.72
CA GLY A 365 2.01 2.88 -6.61
C GLY A 365 1.17 4.04 -7.19
N LYS A 366 -0.13 3.81 -7.35
CA LYS A 366 -1.20 4.78 -7.57
C LYS A 366 -2.23 4.43 -6.52
N THR A 367 -2.21 5.26 -5.49
CA THR A 367 -3.18 5.35 -4.42
C THR A 367 -4.61 5.43 -4.96
N PHE A 368 -5.55 4.83 -4.22
CA PHE A 368 -6.99 5.14 -4.29
C PHE A 368 -7.34 6.57 -3.84
N ALA A 369 -6.33 7.42 -3.61
CA ALA A 369 -6.45 8.83 -3.29
C ALA A 369 -5.76 9.64 -4.38
N THR A 370 -6.43 9.78 -5.54
CA THR A 370 -6.47 10.97 -6.40
C THR A 370 -7.16 10.63 -7.72
N GLN A 371 -8.47 10.89 -7.83
CA GLN A 371 -9.11 11.54 -9.00
C GLN A 371 -10.63 11.64 -8.82
N PHE A 372 -11.06 12.56 -7.95
CA PHE A 372 -12.26 13.36 -8.26
C PHE A 372 -11.85 14.82 -8.44
N GLN A 373 -11.06 15.09 -9.49
CA GLN A 373 -11.15 16.37 -10.16
C GLN A 373 -11.85 16.15 -11.49
N THR A 374 -13.11 16.58 -11.55
CA THR A 374 -13.80 16.85 -12.81
C THR A 374 -13.06 17.97 -13.54
N VAL A 375 -12.23 17.61 -14.51
CA VAL A 375 -11.90 18.45 -15.67
C VAL A 375 -12.07 17.56 -16.89
N PRO A 376 -12.86 17.95 -17.90
CA PRO A 376 -12.91 17.18 -19.14
C PRO A 376 -11.59 17.39 -19.89
N SER A 377 -10.64 16.44 -19.79
CA SER A 377 -9.51 16.39 -20.71
C SER A 377 -9.91 15.62 -21.95
N THR A 378 -9.61 16.21 -23.09
CA THR A 378 -9.71 15.59 -24.40
C THR A 378 -8.46 14.74 -24.58
N ASP A 379 -8.54 13.45 -24.25
CA ASP A 379 -7.39 12.56 -24.40
C ASP A 379 -6.97 12.49 -25.87
N SER A 380 -5.69 12.73 -26.11
CA SER A 380 -5.13 12.62 -27.44
C SER A 380 -4.92 11.13 -27.76
N LEU A 381 -5.27 10.71 -28.99
CA LEU A 381 -5.07 9.34 -29.50
C LEU A 381 -3.65 8.78 -29.24
N LEU A 382 -2.66 9.65 -29.07
CA LEU A 382 -1.27 9.30 -28.80
C LEU A 382 -1.03 8.79 -27.37
N GLU A 383 -1.82 9.22 -26.39
CA GLU A 383 -1.72 8.78 -24.99
C GLU A 383 -2.31 7.38 -24.79
N ASP A 384 -3.48 7.08 -25.40
CA ASP A 384 -4.06 5.73 -25.42
C ASP A 384 -3.15 4.73 -26.13
N LEU A 385 -2.52 5.15 -27.25
CA LEU A 385 -1.55 4.32 -27.97
C LEU A 385 -0.27 4.08 -27.17
N TRP A 386 0.20 5.07 -26.40
CA TRP A 386 1.38 4.94 -25.56
C TRP A 386 1.14 3.98 -24.38
N TYR A 387 -0.02 4.10 -23.73
CA TYR A 387 -0.42 3.24 -22.62
C TYR A 387 -0.48 1.76 -23.03
N ARG A 388 -1.19 1.45 -24.11
CA ARG A 388 -1.28 0.07 -24.65
C ARG A 388 0.06 -0.47 -25.10
N TYR A 389 0.93 0.37 -25.64
CA TYR A 389 2.29 -0.01 -26.01
C TYR A 389 3.13 -0.35 -24.75
N SER A 390 3.04 0.44 -23.67
CA SER A 390 3.83 0.19 -22.45
C SER A 390 3.43 -1.08 -21.71
N GLU A 391 2.14 -1.43 -21.68
CA GLU A 391 1.66 -2.67 -21.02
C GLU A 391 2.24 -3.94 -21.65
N HIS A 392 2.35 -3.99 -22.97
CA HIS A 392 2.82 -5.18 -23.69
C HIS A 392 4.25 -5.05 -24.24
N SER A 393 4.97 -3.99 -23.88
CA SER A 393 6.35 -3.75 -24.34
C SER A 393 7.36 -4.63 -23.59
N LEU A 394 8.13 -5.45 -24.31
CA LEU A 394 9.20 -6.27 -23.72
C LEU A 394 10.27 -5.40 -23.03
N ILE A 395 10.58 -4.22 -23.58
CA ILE A 395 11.55 -3.29 -22.96
C ILE A 395 11.03 -2.79 -21.60
N HIS A 396 9.73 -2.48 -21.49
CA HIS A 396 9.13 -2.10 -20.19
C HIS A 396 9.09 -3.29 -19.24
N LYS A 397 8.80 -4.50 -19.72
CA LYS A 397 8.81 -5.72 -18.88
C LYS A 397 10.22 -6.07 -18.38
N ILE A 398 11.24 -5.96 -19.23
CA ILE A 398 12.64 -6.14 -18.82
C ILE A 398 13.07 -5.01 -17.89
N SER A 399 12.61 -3.78 -18.12
CA SER A 399 12.84 -2.67 -17.19
C SER A 399 12.21 -2.96 -15.83
N ASN A 400 10.97 -3.43 -15.78
CA ASN A 400 10.25 -3.79 -14.55
C ASN A 400 10.77 -5.08 -13.90
N PHE A 401 11.49 -5.93 -14.65
CA PHE A 401 12.18 -7.11 -14.13
C PHE A 401 13.57 -6.76 -13.56
N LEU A 402 14.21 -5.72 -14.08
CA LEU A 402 15.53 -5.23 -13.66
C LEU A 402 15.45 -4.14 -12.57
N SER A 403 14.40 -3.33 -12.59
CA SER A 403 13.93 -2.55 -11.44
C SER A 403 13.29 -3.54 -10.47
N GLU A 404 13.65 -3.49 -9.19
CA GLU A 404 13.10 -4.39 -8.19
C GLU A 404 11.56 -4.42 -8.24
N PRO A 405 10.91 -5.60 -8.29
CA PRO A 405 9.65 -5.76 -7.60
C PRO A 405 9.99 -5.61 -6.12
N ALA A 406 9.61 -4.48 -5.53
CA ALA A 406 9.48 -4.39 -4.09
C ALA A 406 8.51 -5.51 -3.66
N GLY A 407 9.04 -6.49 -2.92
CA GLY A 407 8.30 -7.44 -2.10
C GLY A 407 7.06 -8.10 -2.70
N ALA A 408 7.23 -9.29 -3.28
CA ALA A 408 6.29 -10.35 -2.90
C ALA A 408 6.66 -10.75 -1.47
N SER A 409 6.17 -9.97 -0.49
CA SER A 409 6.20 -10.37 0.91
C SER A 409 5.36 -11.65 1.07
N PRO A 410 5.78 -12.63 1.89
CA PRO A 410 4.82 -13.58 2.43
C PRO A 410 3.75 -12.74 3.14
N ALA A 411 2.46 -12.98 2.81
CA ALA A 411 1.29 -12.24 3.30
C ALA A 411 1.62 -11.42 4.55
N ASP A 412 1.84 -10.11 4.36
CA ASP A 412 2.20 -9.22 5.45
C ASP A 412 1.09 -9.34 6.51
N ASP A 413 1.46 -9.78 7.71
CA ASP A 413 0.62 -9.66 8.89
C ASP A 413 0.11 -8.20 8.96
N PRO A 414 -1.15 -7.95 9.38
CA PRO A 414 -1.60 -6.58 9.63
C PRO A 414 -0.56 -5.91 10.53
N PRO A 415 -0.12 -4.68 10.20
CA PRO A 415 1.06 -4.10 10.83
C PRO A 415 0.91 -4.18 12.35
N ASP A 416 1.87 -4.85 12.98
CA ASP A 416 2.07 -4.66 14.41
C ASP A 416 2.29 -3.16 14.62
N VAL A 417 1.28 -2.49 15.16
CA VAL A 417 1.29 -1.05 15.50
C VAL A 417 2.18 -0.84 16.73
N VAL A 418 3.42 -1.32 16.66
CA VAL A 418 4.46 -1.10 17.66
C VAL A 418 5.45 -0.12 17.05
N GLY A 419 5.16 1.16 17.20
CA GLY A 419 6.16 2.22 17.03
C GLY A 419 6.08 3.08 15.76
N GLU A 420 4.96 3.09 15.02
CA GLU A 420 4.74 4.19 14.07
C GLU A 420 4.32 5.44 14.85
N THR A 421 5.22 6.42 14.93
CA THR A 421 4.86 7.79 15.30
C THR A 421 4.11 8.40 14.13
N PHE A 422 2.78 8.50 14.23
CA PHE A 422 1.97 9.28 13.31
C PHE A 422 2.34 10.76 13.48
N ASP A 423 2.74 11.41 12.39
CA ASP A 423 2.97 12.85 12.36
C ASP A 423 1.64 13.54 12.07
N THR A 424 0.81 13.66 13.10
CA THR A 424 -0.55 14.21 13.00
C THR A 424 -0.54 15.73 13.09
N THR A 425 -1.38 16.36 12.30
CA THR A 425 -1.65 17.80 12.34
C THR A 425 -2.97 18.10 13.02
N VAL A 426 -3.15 19.35 13.48
CA VAL A 426 -4.45 19.83 14.01
C VAL A 426 -5.58 19.66 12.98
N GLN A 427 -5.26 19.80 11.69
CA GLN A 427 -6.23 19.60 10.61
C GLN A 427 -6.65 18.13 10.50
N ASP A 428 -5.72 17.19 10.61
CA ASP A 428 -6.04 15.75 10.62
C ASP A 428 -6.95 15.41 11.79
N GLY A 429 -6.72 16.02 12.96
CA GLY A 429 -7.62 15.91 14.12
C GLY A 429 -9.03 16.43 13.83
N THR A 430 -9.13 17.64 13.28
CA THR A 430 -10.42 18.23 12.88
C THR A 430 -11.17 17.34 11.89
N ASP A 431 -10.45 16.82 10.89
CA ASP A 431 -11.00 15.96 9.86
C ASP A 431 -11.42 14.60 10.43
N ALA A 432 -10.65 14.05 11.37
CA ALA A 432 -10.97 12.81 12.09
C ALA A 432 -12.28 12.94 12.86
N GLY A 433 -12.45 14.01 13.65
CA GLY A 433 -13.69 14.27 14.37
C GLY A 433 -14.89 14.40 13.42
N ARG A 434 -14.73 15.10 12.29
CA ARG A 434 -15.80 15.23 11.27
C ARG A 434 -16.13 13.92 10.56
N VAL A 435 -15.13 13.10 10.28
CA VAL A 435 -15.34 11.76 9.72
C VAL A 435 -16.10 10.91 10.74
N TYR A 436 -15.64 10.85 11.98
CA TYR A 436 -16.31 10.17 13.08
C TYR A 436 -17.78 10.59 13.20
N GLU A 437 -18.07 11.89 13.23
CA GLU A 437 -19.43 12.43 13.34
C GLU A 437 -20.36 11.92 12.21
N ARG A 438 -19.87 11.83 10.97
CA ARG A 438 -20.66 11.26 9.87
C ARG A 438 -20.89 9.77 10.04
N GLY A 439 -19.88 9.03 10.48
CA GLY A 439 -19.98 7.59 10.79
C GLY A 439 -20.99 7.33 11.90
N LYS A 440 -20.91 8.11 12.99
CA LYS A 440 -21.86 8.10 14.11
C LYS A 440 -23.31 8.24 13.64
N GLN A 441 -23.61 9.19 12.75
CA GLN A 441 -24.99 9.34 12.25
C GLN A 441 -25.46 8.08 11.50
N MET A 442 -24.60 7.46 10.70
CA MET A 442 -24.95 6.21 10.01
C MET A 442 -25.20 5.06 11.00
N THR A 443 -24.37 4.95 12.04
CA THR A 443 -24.55 3.97 13.11
C THR A 443 -25.87 4.20 13.86
N LEU A 444 -26.18 5.45 14.23
CA LEU A 444 -27.42 5.80 14.92
C LEU A 444 -28.67 5.54 14.05
N ASP A 445 -28.62 5.86 12.76
CA ASP A 445 -29.72 5.58 11.82
C ASP A 445 -29.97 4.06 11.67
N LEU A 446 -28.89 3.26 11.62
CA LEU A 446 -29.00 1.79 11.63
C LEU A 446 -29.61 1.30 12.95
N SER A 447 -29.09 1.76 14.07
CA SER A 447 -29.58 1.39 15.39
C SER A 447 -31.05 1.75 15.62
N GLU A 448 -31.50 2.92 15.18
CA GLU A 448 -32.92 3.31 15.23
C GLU A 448 -33.78 2.35 14.40
N ARG A 449 -33.34 2.01 13.18
CA ARG A 449 -34.07 1.11 12.28
C ARG A 449 -34.24 -0.29 12.86
N TYR A 450 -33.23 -0.79 13.55
CA TYR A 450 -33.25 -2.12 14.18
C TYR A 450 -33.75 -2.10 15.63
N GLY A 451 -34.05 -0.92 16.18
CA GLY A 451 -34.52 -0.77 17.56
C GLY A 451 -33.46 -1.11 18.61
N VAL A 452 -32.18 -0.84 18.33
CA VAL A 452 -31.03 -1.17 19.19
C VAL A 452 -30.58 0.08 19.95
N PRO A 453 -30.83 0.18 21.27
CA PRO A 453 -30.19 1.19 22.12
C PRO A 453 -28.67 1.18 21.95
N THR A 454 -28.10 2.35 21.63
CA THR A 454 -26.67 2.48 21.32
C THR A 454 -25.99 3.53 22.19
N LEU A 455 -24.89 3.14 22.83
CA LEU A 455 -23.99 4.03 23.56
C LEU A 455 -22.71 4.23 22.77
N LEU A 456 -22.24 5.47 22.66
CA LEU A 456 -20.99 5.81 21.97
C LEU A 456 -20.06 6.53 22.94
N TYR A 457 -18.78 6.19 22.91
CA TYR A 457 -17.76 6.76 23.79
C TYR A 457 -16.57 7.26 23.00
N TRP A 458 -16.06 8.42 23.40
CA TRP A 458 -14.76 8.92 22.96
C TRP A 458 -13.71 8.58 24.02
N GLN A 459 -12.72 7.78 23.64
CA GLN A 459 -11.85 7.05 24.56
C GLN A 459 -10.79 7.93 25.25
N PRO A 460 -10.25 7.49 26.40
CA PRO A 460 -9.04 8.07 27.00
C PRO A 460 -7.80 7.84 26.13
N THR A 461 -6.92 8.84 26.13
CA THR A 461 -5.57 8.75 25.58
C THR A 461 -4.56 9.12 26.65
N ARG A 462 -3.33 8.61 26.52
CA ARG A 462 -2.26 8.85 27.49
C ARG A 462 -1.90 10.35 27.57
N VAL A 463 -1.84 10.97 26.40
CA VAL A 463 -1.55 12.38 26.21
C VAL A 463 -2.57 12.90 25.21
N LEU A 464 -3.22 14.01 25.54
CA LEU A 464 -4.05 14.73 24.59
C LEU A 464 -3.15 15.66 23.77
N ASP A 465 -2.67 15.16 22.64
CA ASP A 465 -1.92 15.96 21.68
C ASP A 465 -2.86 16.92 20.91
N PRO A 466 -2.33 17.95 20.23
CA PRO A 466 -3.16 18.95 19.54
C PRO A 466 -4.11 18.38 18.47
N ALA A 467 -3.77 17.27 17.81
CA ALA A 467 -4.66 16.64 16.85
C ALA A 467 -5.79 15.90 17.56
N SER A 468 -5.47 15.15 18.63
CA SER A 468 -6.49 14.51 19.47
C SER A 468 -7.43 15.53 20.13
N GLU A 469 -6.92 16.70 20.54
CA GLU A 469 -7.74 17.79 21.09
C GLU A 469 -8.67 18.37 20.01
N ALA A 470 -8.17 18.62 18.80
CA ALA A 470 -8.99 19.12 17.70
C ALA A 470 -10.08 18.11 17.27
N ALA A 471 -9.79 16.81 17.28
CA ALA A 471 -10.79 15.78 17.03
C ALA A 471 -11.88 15.78 18.09
N ARG A 472 -11.47 15.87 19.36
CA ARG A 472 -12.37 15.92 20.52
C ARG A 472 -13.31 17.14 20.46
N GLU A 473 -12.84 18.29 19.99
CA GLU A 473 -13.68 19.50 19.83
C GLU A 473 -14.84 19.32 18.82
N GLU A 474 -14.68 18.42 17.84
CA GLU A 474 -15.72 18.12 16.84
C GLU A 474 -16.70 17.04 17.32
N VAL A 475 -16.38 16.28 18.38
CA VAL A 475 -17.23 15.22 18.93
C VAL A 475 -18.43 15.82 19.66
N THR A 476 -19.63 15.43 19.24
CA THR A 476 -20.89 15.92 19.81
C THR A 476 -21.73 14.81 20.42
N ALA A 477 -22.72 15.20 21.25
CA ALA A 477 -23.74 14.29 21.73
C ALA A 477 -24.41 13.51 20.55
N PRO A 478 -24.80 12.24 20.73
CA PRO A 478 -24.86 11.51 22.01
C PRO A 478 -23.54 10.82 22.41
N THR A 479 -22.41 11.06 21.72
CA THR A 479 -21.12 10.50 22.14
C THR A 479 -20.72 11.04 23.51
N ILE A 480 -20.42 10.12 24.42
CA ILE A 480 -19.99 10.40 25.78
C ILE A 480 -18.47 10.52 25.78
N ASP A 481 -17.99 11.75 25.96
CA ASP A 481 -16.56 12.02 26.07
C ASP A 481 -16.03 11.58 27.44
N ILE A 482 -15.13 10.60 27.43
CA ILE A 482 -14.40 10.13 28.60
C ILE A 482 -12.88 10.24 28.43
N ALA A 483 -12.42 11.10 27.52
CA ALA A 483 -10.99 11.25 27.19
C ALA A 483 -10.11 11.54 28.42
N ASP A 484 -10.67 12.26 29.40
CA ASP A 484 -9.96 12.68 30.60
C ASP A 484 -9.91 11.61 31.71
N LEU A 485 -10.62 10.49 31.56
CA LEU A 485 -10.86 9.50 32.62
C LEU A 485 -9.56 8.97 33.26
N LEU A 486 -8.51 8.83 32.45
CA LEU A 486 -7.24 8.20 32.85
C LEU A 486 -6.06 9.18 32.93
N LEU A 487 -6.30 10.50 32.85
CA LEU A 487 -5.20 11.49 32.85
C LEU A 487 -4.30 11.37 34.09
N ASP A 488 -4.89 11.13 35.25
CA ASP A 488 -4.18 10.96 36.53
C ASP A 488 -3.66 9.52 36.76
N ARG A 489 -3.91 8.60 35.82
CA ARG A 489 -3.55 7.17 35.87
C ARG A 489 -2.56 6.78 34.78
N GLN A 490 -1.50 7.57 34.63
CA GLN A 490 -0.41 7.30 33.67
C GLN A 490 0.28 5.93 33.87
N ASP A 491 0.10 5.33 35.06
CA ASP A 491 0.60 4.00 35.43
C ASP A 491 -0.12 2.86 34.71
N VAL A 492 -1.34 3.07 34.20
CA VAL A 492 -2.10 2.01 33.52
C VAL A 492 -1.84 1.97 32.01
N PHE A 493 -1.30 3.03 31.42
CA PHE A 493 -1.05 3.12 29.98
C PHE A 493 0.19 2.32 29.55
N ILE A 494 0.01 1.50 28.52
CA ILE A 494 1.05 0.73 27.83
C ILE A 494 1.61 1.56 26.66
N ASP A 495 0.78 2.37 26.01
CA ASP A 495 1.22 3.33 24.99
C ASP A 495 0.26 4.53 24.92
N GLY A 496 0.06 5.13 23.75
CA GLY A 496 -0.80 6.30 23.56
C GLY A 496 -2.29 6.05 23.83
N GLY A 497 -2.78 4.81 23.72
CA GLY A 497 -4.19 4.48 23.92
C GLY A 497 -4.44 3.16 24.65
N HIS A 498 -3.53 2.19 24.57
CA HIS A 498 -3.71 0.90 25.23
C HIS A 498 -3.42 0.98 26.72
N THR A 499 -4.20 0.22 27.49
CA THR A 499 -4.07 0.13 28.94
C THR A 499 -3.90 -1.32 29.38
N ASN A 500 -3.32 -1.51 30.55
CA ASN A 500 -3.30 -2.82 31.21
C ASN A 500 -4.69 -3.21 31.74
N GLU A 501 -4.78 -4.39 32.36
CA GLU A 501 -6.05 -4.94 32.88
C GLU A 501 -6.75 -4.03 33.91
N GLU A 502 -5.99 -3.20 34.64
CA GLU A 502 -6.54 -2.24 35.61
C GLU A 502 -7.11 -1.00 34.91
N GLY A 503 -6.47 -0.49 33.87
CA GLY A 503 -7.04 0.60 33.06
C GLY A 503 -8.34 0.17 32.37
N ALA A 504 -8.38 -1.06 31.84
CA ALA A 504 -9.59 -1.66 31.27
C ALA A 504 -10.75 -1.71 32.28
N ARG A 505 -10.46 -2.07 33.54
CA ARG A 505 -11.45 -2.10 34.63
C ARG A 505 -12.04 -0.71 34.88
N ILE A 506 -11.21 0.33 34.98
CA ILE A 506 -11.65 1.70 35.24
C ILE A 506 -12.52 2.23 34.10
N VAL A 507 -12.14 1.95 32.85
CA VAL A 507 -12.95 2.30 31.67
C VAL A 507 -14.29 1.56 31.70
N ALA A 508 -14.29 0.25 31.98
CA ALA A 508 -15.52 -0.53 32.09
C ALA A 508 -16.45 -0.01 33.18
N GLU A 509 -15.92 0.37 34.35
CA GLU A 509 -16.70 0.97 35.43
C GLU A 509 -17.35 2.29 35.02
N ARG A 510 -16.65 3.11 34.23
CA ARG A 510 -17.24 4.33 33.70
C ARG A 510 -18.36 4.03 32.70
N ILE A 511 -18.15 3.09 31.77
CA ILE A 511 -19.17 2.69 30.79
C ILE A 511 -20.39 2.07 31.51
N TRP A 512 -20.15 1.26 32.54
CA TRP A 512 -21.20 0.62 33.32
C TRP A 512 -22.19 1.61 33.93
N GLN A 513 -21.75 2.81 34.30
CA GLN A 513 -22.63 3.85 34.85
C GLN A 513 -23.76 4.25 33.88
N ASP A 514 -23.53 4.22 32.57
CA ASP A 514 -24.56 4.54 31.57
C ASP A 514 -25.24 3.26 31.03
N LEU A 515 -24.52 2.13 31.01
CA LEU A 515 -25.05 0.85 30.53
C LEU A 515 -26.02 0.19 31.52
N ALA A 516 -25.75 0.24 32.83
CA ALA A 516 -26.54 -0.46 33.84
C ALA A 516 -28.04 -0.10 33.80
N PRO A 517 -28.45 1.19 33.71
CA PRO A 517 -29.88 1.54 33.63
C PRO A 517 -30.57 0.97 32.38
N GLN A 518 -29.85 0.81 31.27
CA GLN A 518 -30.39 0.23 30.03
C GLN A 518 -30.60 -1.28 30.17
N ILE A 519 -29.67 -1.96 30.84
CA ILE A 519 -29.78 -3.39 31.15
C ILE A 519 -30.93 -3.64 32.14
N GLU A 520 -31.05 -2.84 33.19
CA GLU A 520 -32.16 -2.92 34.14
C GLU A 520 -33.51 -2.74 33.44
N ALA A 521 -33.64 -1.70 32.59
CA ALA A 521 -34.85 -1.47 31.80
C ALA A 521 -35.17 -2.64 30.86
N TRP A 522 -34.17 -3.29 30.27
CA TRP A 522 -34.37 -4.49 29.45
C TRP A 522 -34.94 -5.64 30.28
N TYR A 523 -34.41 -5.91 31.47
CA TYR A 523 -34.92 -6.97 32.36
C TYR A 523 -36.33 -6.67 32.87
N GLU A 524 -36.65 -5.42 33.15
CA GLU A 524 -38.01 -5.01 33.51
C GLU A 524 -39.01 -5.25 32.38
N ALA A 525 -38.59 -5.05 31.13
CA ALA A 525 -39.40 -5.31 29.95
C ALA A 525 -39.48 -6.81 29.57
N ASN A 526 -38.54 -7.64 30.03
CA ASN A 526 -38.40 -9.05 29.69
C ASN A 526 -38.19 -9.92 30.97
N PRO A 527 -39.24 -10.11 31.79
CA PRO A 527 -39.14 -10.74 33.12
C PRO A 527 -39.00 -12.28 33.13
#